data_AF-A0A2T4DSC3-F1
#
_entry.id   AF-A0A2T4DSC3-F1
#
_cell.length_a   1.000
_cell.length_b   1.000
_cell.length_c   1.000
_cell.angle_alpha   90.00
_cell.angle_beta   90.00
_cell.angle_gamma   90.00
#
_symmetry.space_group_name_H-M   'P 1'
#
loop_
_entity.id
_entity.type
_entity.pdbx_description
1 polymer ?
#
loop_
_entity_poly.entity_id
_entity_poly.type
_entity_poly.pdbx_seq_one_letter_code
_entity_poly.pdbx_strand_id
1 'polypeptide(L)'
;MSFSKFIYRQKQKIKYHTAKTYIDRLISEINRNDEQVELTEDTFNIKDFDFNFPNKYLFLLKRYNDLVFLTRQDNSAFQLIDEKLVYEINNLKLFIKTAEELYIIREVFFHEIYNISLGKPFMVIDIGMNVGYTSLYFANRNDVQKVYSYEPFKMTYDDAQENFELNNQIQAKVQRQNVGLGLKNEAIEVEYSTELKGKNNTQNLDLLKSKSQYHESINLINGRNEIEKVITENISNEFVLKLDCEGAEFDIFNSFGMGSFPENIIAFMIEWHKNDPQPLIDKLLSNNFKVHCTSNSSEIGYILAMR
;
A
#
# COMPACT_ATOMS: atom_id res chain seq x y z
N MET A 1 1.54 -39.28 -17.82
CA MET A 1 2.25 -38.03 -18.18
C MET A 1 2.88 -38.24 -19.55
N SER A 2 2.67 -37.36 -20.54
CA SER A 2 3.25 -37.56 -21.88
C SER A 2 4.77 -37.41 -21.85
N PHE A 3 5.46 -38.12 -22.74
CA PHE A 3 6.92 -38.01 -22.90
C PHE A 3 7.35 -36.56 -23.21
N SER A 4 6.55 -35.82 -23.98
CA SER A 4 6.76 -34.40 -24.26
C SER A 4 6.73 -33.53 -23.00
N LYS A 5 5.74 -33.71 -22.12
CA LYS A 5 5.67 -33.00 -20.84
C LYS A 5 6.84 -33.37 -19.94
N PHE A 6 7.29 -34.62 -19.94
CA PHE A 6 8.46 -35.04 -19.17
C PHE A 6 9.73 -34.30 -19.64
N ILE A 7 10.01 -34.30 -20.95
CA ILE A 7 11.16 -33.58 -21.53
C ILE A 7 11.09 -32.09 -21.19
N TYR A 8 9.92 -31.47 -21.34
CA TYR A 8 9.72 -30.06 -21.01
C TYR A 8 10.11 -29.77 -19.55
N ARG A 9 9.60 -30.54 -18.59
CA ARG A 9 9.95 -30.36 -17.17
C ARG A 9 11.45 -30.56 -16.90
N GLN A 10 12.11 -31.50 -17.58
CA GLN A 10 13.55 -31.68 -17.44
C GLN A 10 14.33 -30.46 -17.96
N LYS A 11 13.90 -29.88 -19.10
CA LYS A 11 14.50 -28.63 -19.61
C LYS A 11 14.37 -27.49 -18.60
N GLN A 12 13.20 -27.31 -17.99
CA GLN A 12 13.00 -26.25 -16.99
C GLN A 12 13.83 -26.49 -15.73
N LYS A 13 13.96 -27.75 -15.30
CA LYS A 13 14.84 -28.11 -14.17
C LYS A 13 16.31 -27.79 -14.46
N ILE A 14 16.79 -28.07 -15.68
CA ILE A 14 18.14 -27.69 -16.10
C ILE A 14 18.29 -26.17 -16.06
N LYS A 15 17.37 -25.43 -16.71
CA LYS A 15 17.36 -23.96 -16.72
C LYS A 15 17.45 -23.39 -15.30
N TYR A 16 16.64 -23.90 -14.37
CA TYR A 16 16.65 -23.50 -12.96
C TYR A 16 18.03 -23.68 -12.30
N HIS A 17 18.67 -24.85 -12.46
CA HIS A 17 19.98 -25.11 -11.84
C HIS A 17 21.13 -24.36 -12.53
N THR A 18 21.01 -24.04 -13.82
CA THR A 18 22.01 -23.28 -14.59
C THR A 18 21.80 -21.77 -14.56
N ALA A 19 20.69 -21.30 -13.99
CA ALA A 19 20.29 -19.90 -13.96
C ALA A 19 21.32 -19.04 -13.21
N LYS A 20 21.73 -17.94 -13.86
CA LYS A 20 22.73 -16.99 -13.34
C LYS A 20 22.12 -15.95 -12.42
N THR A 21 20.84 -15.62 -12.63
CA THR A 21 20.13 -14.62 -11.84
C THR A 21 18.96 -15.24 -11.05
N TYR A 22 18.50 -14.53 -10.02
CA TYR A 22 17.29 -14.91 -9.28
C TYR A 22 16.04 -14.91 -10.18
N ILE A 23 15.94 -13.93 -11.09
CA ILE A 23 14.82 -13.83 -12.03
C ILE A 23 14.78 -15.01 -13.01
N ASP A 24 15.92 -15.46 -13.53
CA ASP A 24 15.98 -16.62 -14.42
C ASP A 24 15.50 -17.91 -13.71
N ARG A 25 15.83 -18.04 -12.41
CA ARG A 25 15.32 -19.13 -11.58
C ARG A 25 13.80 -19.03 -11.44
N LEU A 26 13.31 -17.84 -11.13
CA LEU A 26 11.88 -17.59 -10.96
C LEU A 26 11.07 -17.88 -12.23
N ILE A 27 11.57 -17.47 -13.40
CA ILE A 27 10.96 -17.81 -14.71
C ILE A 27 10.92 -19.33 -14.89
N SER A 28 12.01 -20.02 -14.57
CA SER A 28 12.08 -21.49 -14.68
C SER A 28 11.11 -22.19 -13.72
N GLU A 29 10.86 -21.62 -12.54
CA GLU A 29 9.86 -22.10 -11.59
C GLU A 29 8.43 -21.84 -12.05
N ILE A 30 8.13 -20.64 -12.53
CA ILE A 30 6.83 -20.26 -13.10
C ILE A 30 6.49 -21.18 -14.29
N ASN A 31 7.44 -21.38 -15.19
CA ASN A 31 7.30 -22.23 -16.36
C ASN A 31 7.50 -23.72 -16.07
N ARG A 32 7.57 -24.16 -14.81
CA ARG A 32 7.98 -25.54 -14.46
C ARG A 32 7.13 -26.62 -15.11
N ASN A 33 5.82 -26.38 -15.24
CA ASN A 33 4.86 -27.38 -15.72
C ASN A 33 4.43 -27.13 -17.16
N ASP A 34 4.14 -25.88 -17.48
CA ASP A 34 3.69 -25.40 -18.79
C ASP A 34 4.23 -23.97 -18.96
N GLU A 35 4.39 -23.49 -20.18
CA GLU A 35 4.89 -22.14 -20.42
C GLU A 35 3.82 -21.12 -20.03
N GLN A 36 4.18 -20.20 -19.14
CA GLN A 36 3.32 -19.15 -18.61
C GLN A 36 3.94 -17.76 -18.79
N VAL A 37 5.26 -17.67 -18.84
CA VAL A 37 6.02 -16.46 -19.14
C VAL A 37 6.87 -16.74 -20.37
N GLU A 38 6.66 -15.98 -21.43
CA GLU A 38 7.51 -16.00 -22.62
C GLU A 38 8.48 -14.83 -22.55
N LEU A 39 9.77 -15.10 -22.73
CA LEU A 39 10.84 -14.09 -22.68
C LEU A 39 11.43 -13.91 -24.09
N THR A 40 11.49 -12.66 -24.54
CA THR A 40 12.18 -12.22 -25.75
C THR A 40 13.43 -11.41 -25.38
N GLU A 41 14.15 -10.89 -26.38
CA GLU A 41 15.35 -10.06 -26.16
C GLU A 41 15.03 -8.79 -25.35
N ASP A 42 13.92 -8.11 -25.67
CA ASP A 42 13.58 -6.81 -25.08
C ASP A 42 12.34 -6.81 -24.17
N THR A 43 11.50 -7.84 -24.27
CA THR A 43 10.21 -7.91 -23.56
C THR A 43 9.91 -9.29 -23.00
N PHE A 44 8.97 -9.36 -22.06
CA PHE A 44 8.34 -10.60 -21.65
C PHE A 44 6.81 -10.48 -21.74
N ASN A 45 6.16 -11.61 -21.97
CA ASN A 45 4.70 -11.71 -21.99
C ASN A 45 4.20 -12.74 -20.97
N ILE A 46 3.03 -12.47 -20.40
CA ILE A 46 2.24 -13.41 -19.60
C ILE A 46 1.29 -14.14 -20.55
N LYS A 47 1.28 -15.47 -20.48
CA LYS A 47 0.42 -16.29 -21.32
C LYS A 47 -1.05 -15.88 -21.20
N ASP A 48 -1.72 -15.86 -22.36
CA ASP A 48 -3.13 -15.49 -22.52
C ASP A 48 -3.43 -14.02 -22.15
N PHE A 49 -2.41 -13.16 -22.16
CA PHE A 49 -2.54 -11.71 -22.02
C PHE A 49 -1.82 -11.00 -23.18
N ASP A 50 -2.45 -9.97 -23.74
CA ASP A 50 -1.93 -9.25 -24.92
C ASP A 50 -1.23 -7.95 -24.49
N PHE A 51 -0.15 -8.09 -23.73
CA PHE A 51 0.73 -6.98 -23.36
C PHE A 51 2.17 -7.45 -23.20
N ASN A 52 3.07 -6.84 -23.96
CA ASN A 52 4.50 -7.12 -23.88
C ASN A 52 5.16 -6.15 -22.89
N PHE A 53 5.50 -6.66 -21.71
CA PHE A 53 6.20 -5.88 -20.70
C PHE A 53 7.67 -5.71 -21.09
N PRO A 54 8.23 -4.49 -21.11
CA PRO A 54 9.67 -4.31 -21.27
C PRO A 54 10.47 -5.08 -20.21
N ASN A 55 11.59 -5.70 -20.60
CA ASN A 55 12.39 -6.55 -19.71
C ASN A 55 12.93 -5.82 -18.47
N LYS A 56 12.99 -4.49 -18.47
CA LYS A 56 13.27 -3.68 -17.27
C LYS A 56 12.25 -3.92 -16.13
N TYR A 57 11.06 -4.46 -16.44
CA TYR A 57 10.00 -4.80 -15.48
C TYR A 57 9.97 -6.27 -15.06
N LEU A 58 11.01 -7.07 -15.36
CA LEU A 58 11.08 -8.47 -14.93
C LEU A 58 10.97 -8.66 -13.40
N PHE A 59 11.25 -7.61 -12.62
CA PHE A 59 11.05 -7.62 -11.18
C PHE A 59 9.60 -7.89 -10.75
N LEU A 60 8.61 -7.61 -11.60
CA LEU A 60 7.19 -7.88 -11.32
C LEU A 60 6.92 -9.37 -11.13
N LEU A 61 7.74 -10.24 -11.73
CA LEU A 61 7.62 -11.69 -11.55
C LEU A 61 7.82 -12.12 -10.09
N LYS A 62 8.49 -11.30 -9.25
CA LYS A 62 8.56 -11.52 -7.79
C LYS A 62 7.16 -11.67 -7.16
N ARG A 63 6.14 -11.03 -7.74
CA ARG A 63 4.73 -11.16 -7.36
C ARG A 63 3.88 -11.66 -8.53
N TYR A 64 4.36 -12.72 -9.20
CA TYR A 64 3.73 -13.30 -10.39
C TYR A 64 2.22 -13.57 -10.24
N ASN A 65 1.78 -14.07 -9.08
CA ASN A 65 0.36 -14.34 -8.85
C ASN A 65 -0.49 -13.05 -8.82
N ASP A 66 0.04 -11.98 -8.22
CA ASP A 66 -0.64 -10.68 -8.20
C ASP A 66 -0.63 -10.06 -9.61
N LEU A 67 0.50 -10.18 -10.35
CA LEU A 67 0.58 -9.76 -11.76
C LEU A 67 -0.50 -10.46 -12.61
N VAL A 68 -0.56 -11.79 -12.58
CA VAL A 68 -1.54 -12.59 -13.34
C VAL A 68 -2.97 -12.29 -12.90
N PHE A 69 -3.19 -12.03 -11.62
CA PHE A 69 -4.50 -11.61 -11.14
C PHE A 69 -4.93 -10.30 -11.83
N LEU A 70 -4.06 -9.30 -11.84
CA LEU A 70 -4.32 -7.98 -12.40
C LEU A 70 -4.48 -7.99 -13.93
N THR A 71 -3.80 -8.89 -14.65
CA THR A 71 -3.98 -9.02 -16.12
C THR A 71 -5.34 -9.57 -16.52
N ARG A 72 -6.13 -10.10 -15.57
CA ARG A 72 -7.42 -10.75 -15.81
C ARG A 72 -8.61 -9.94 -15.29
N GLN A 73 -8.39 -8.72 -14.81
CA GLN A 73 -9.45 -7.90 -14.25
C GLN A 73 -10.12 -7.04 -15.32
N ASP A 74 -11.45 -7.03 -15.31
CA ASP A 74 -12.24 -6.16 -16.18
C ASP A 74 -12.04 -4.68 -15.82
N ASN A 75 -12.24 -3.78 -16.79
CA ASN A 75 -12.07 -2.33 -16.62
C ASN A 75 -10.70 -1.91 -16.07
N SER A 76 -9.67 -2.70 -16.38
CA SER A 76 -8.29 -2.44 -16.02
C SER A 76 -7.34 -2.80 -17.14
N ALA A 77 -6.17 -2.16 -17.20
CA ALA A 77 -5.16 -2.45 -18.20
C ALA A 77 -3.76 -2.05 -17.74
N PHE A 78 -2.76 -2.79 -18.20
CA PHE A 78 -1.37 -2.32 -18.18
C PHE A 78 -1.10 -1.49 -19.44
N GLN A 79 -0.38 -0.39 -19.27
CA GLN A 79 0.06 0.47 -20.37
C GLN A 79 1.40 1.13 -20.07
N LEU A 80 2.05 1.67 -21.10
CA LEU A 80 3.23 2.52 -20.96
C LEU A 80 2.84 3.97 -21.23
N ILE A 81 3.07 4.85 -20.25
CA ILE A 81 2.93 6.30 -20.39
C ILE A 81 4.32 6.89 -20.17
N ASP A 82 4.85 7.61 -21.17
CA ASP A 82 6.21 8.17 -21.14
C ASP A 82 7.27 7.13 -20.72
N GLU A 83 7.18 5.93 -21.32
CA GLU A 83 8.01 4.76 -21.04
C GLU A 83 7.95 4.20 -19.60
N LYS A 84 7.04 4.71 -18.76
CA LYS A 84 6.76 4.21 -17.41
C LYS A 84 5.55 3.27 -17.43
N LEU A 85 5.63 2.16 -16.72
CA LEU A 85 4.53 1.22 -16.56
C LEU A 85 3.45 1.82 -15.67
N VAL A 86 2.22 1.78 -16.16
CA VAL A 86 1.02 2.26 -15.48
C VAL A 86 -0.02 1.15 -15.50
N TYR A 87 -0.68 0.97 -14.37
CA TYR A 87 -1.92 0.21 -14.28
C TYR A 87 -3.09 1.19 -14.24
N GLU A 88 -3.95 1.10 -15.26
CA GLU A 88 -5.21 1.82 -15.29
C GLU A 88 -6.30 0.94 -14.71
N ILE A 89 -7.12 1.52 -13.83
CA ILE A 89 -8.28 0.86 -13.24
C ILE A 89 -9.39 1.88 -13.10
N ASN A 90 -10.55 1.60 -13.68
CA ASN A 90 -11.64 2.57 -13.83
C ASN A 90 -11.16 3.85 -14.53
N ASN A 91 -11.10 4.96 -13.81
CA ASN A 91 -10.60 6.26 -14.26
C ASN A 91 -9.30 6.69 -13.53
N LEU A 92 -8.67 5.77 -12.81
CA LEU A 92 -7.42 5.98 -12.09
C LEU A 92 -6.24 5.39 -12.86
N LYS A 93 -5.11 6.07 -12.78
CA LYS A 93 -3.84 5.63 -13.35
C LYS A 93 -2.79 5.55 -12.26
N LEU A 94 -2.14 4.40 -12.12
CA LEU A 94 -1.23 4.09 -11.01
C LEU A 94 0.13 3.67 -11.58
N PHE A 95 1.20 4.43 -11.29
CA PHE A 95 2.55 4.06 -11.71
C PHE A 95 3.04 2.83 -10.98
N ILE A 96 3.64 1.89 -11.72
CA ILE A 96 4.29 0.70 -11.17
C ILE A 96 5.81 0.85 -11.28
N LYS A 97 6.46 1.11 -10.14
CA LYS A 97 7.89 1.18 -9.92
C LYS A 97 8.45 -0.06 -9.21
N THR A 98 7.63 -0.78 -8.43
CA THR A 98 8.05 -1.96 -7.66
C THR A 98 7.03 -3.10 -7.76
N ALA A 99 7.43 -4.32 -7.38
CA ALA A 99 6.51 -5.46 -7.41
C ALA A 99 5.45 -5.41 -6.29
N GLU A 100 5.74 -4.73 -5.18
CA GLU A 100 4.81 -4.58 -4.04
C GLU A 100 3.54 -3.81 -4.42
N GLU A 101 3.65 -2.86 -5.34
CA GLU A 101 2.51 -2.10 -5.83
C GLU A 101 1.42 -2.99 -6.48
N LEU A 102 1.79 -4.12 -7.09
CA LEU A 102 0.81 -5.08 -7.61
C LEU A 102 -0.08 -5.65 -6.49
N TYR A 103 0.52 -5.89 -5.34
CA TYR A 103 -0.20 -6.40 -4.16
C TYR A 103 -1.08 -5.32 -3.54
N ILE A 104 -0.56 -4.11 -3.37
CA ILE A 104 -1.32 -2.97 -2.84
C ILE A 104 -2.54 -2.68 -3.74
N ILE A 105 -2.36 -2.69 -5.07
CA ILE A 105 -3.47 -2.52 -6.03
C ILE A 105 -4.54 -3.59 -5.79
N ARG A 106 -4.12 -4.86 -5.68
CA ARG A 106 -5.03 -5.98 -5.44
C ARG A 106 -5.82 -5.81 -4.15
N GLU A 107 -5.17 -5.44 -3.05
CA GLU A 107 -5.84 -5.30 -1.76
C GLU A 107 -6.78 -4.11 -1.71
N VAL A 108 -6.32 -2.94 -2.14
CA VAL A 108 -7.09 -1.70 -2.03
C VAL A 108 -8.27 -1.68 -3.00
N PHE A 109 -8.05 -2.06 -4.27
CA PHE A 109 -9.06 -1.86 -5.31
C PHE A 109 -9.91 -3.09 -5.61
N PHE A 110 -9.40 -4.31 -5.36
CA PHE A 110 -10.13 -5.54 -5.69
C PHE A 110 -10.61 -6.30 -4.46
N HIS A 111 -9.84 -6.33 -3.37
CA HIS A 111 -10.32 -6.89 -2.11
C HIS A 111 -11.03 -5.83 -1.24
N GLU A 112 -10.95 -4.55 -1.62
CA GLU A 112 -11.68 -3.45 -0.99
C GLU A 112 -11.47 -3.39 0.53
N ILE A 113 -10.24 -3.63 1.00
CA ILE A 113 -9.93 -3.69 2.44
C ILE A 113 -10.23 -2.38 3.19
N TYR A 114 -10.30 -1.26 2.48
CA TYR A 114 -10.64 0.07 3.00
C TYR A 114 -12.06 0.53 2.60
N ASN A 115 -12.97 -0.39 2.27
CA ASN A 115 -14.33 -0.03 1.90
C ASN A 115 -15.22 0.16 3.14
N ILE A 116 -15.74 1.38 3.29
CA ILE A 116 -16.72 1.76 4.32
C ILE A 116 -17.88 2.50 3.67
N SER A 117 -19.10 2.30 4.17
CA SER A 117 -20.28 3.06 3.73
C SER A 117 -20.98 3.66 4.94
N LEU A 118 -21.12 4.98 4.93
CA LEU A 118 -21.69 5.77 6.03
C LEU A 118 -23.07 6.32 5.69
N GLY A 119 -23.52 6.18 4.43
CA GLY A 119 -24.78 6.73 3.94
C GLY A 119 -24.83 8.26 3.83
N LYS A 120 -23.70 8.94 4.06
CA LYS A 120 -23.54 10.40 4.01
C LYS A 120 -22.11 10.77 3.61
N PRO A 121 -21.88 11.97 3.07
CA PRO A 121 -20.55 12.42 2.72
C PRO A 121 -19.64 12.55 3.95
N PHE A 122 -18.36 12.22 3.78
CA PHE A 122 -17.35 12.30 4.85
C PHE A 122 -15.98 12.72 4.30
N MET A 123 -15.06 13.02 5.21
CA MET A 123 -13.66 13.30 4.93
C MET A 123 -12.78 12.17 5.46
N VAL A 124 -11.61 11.99 4.83
CA VAL A 124 -10.65 10.96 5.21
C VAL A 124 -9.36 11.60 5.71
N ILE A 125 -8.82 11.06 6.79
CA ILE A 125 -7.43 11.31 7.21
C ILE A 125 -6.66 10.00 6.98
N ASP A 126 -5.81 9.98 5.96
CA ASP A 126 -4.97 8.85 5.54
C ASP A 126 -3.56 9.00 6.10
N ILE A 127 -3.26 8.24 7.15
CA ILE A 127 -1.95 8.24 7.81
C ILE A 127 -1.18 7.03 7.31
N GLY A 128 0.01 7.29 6.76
CA GLY A 128 0.80 6.33 5.99
C GLY A 128 0.26 6.18 4.57
N MET A 129 0.20 7.31 3.86
CA MET A 129 -0.31 7.41 2.48
C MET A 129 0.45 6.51 1.50
N ASN A 130 1.70 6.13 1.80
CA ASN A 130 2.56 5.36 0.91
C ASN A 130 2.63 6.06 -0.46
N VAL A 131 2.64 5.31 -1.56
CA VAL A 131 2.64 5.83 -2.94
C VAL A 131 1.29 6.43 -3.37
N GLY A 132 0.36 6.70 -2.44
CA GLY A 132 -0.86 7.47 -2.69
C GLY A 132 -2.04 6.67 -3.26
N TYR A 133 -1.94 5.36 -3.40
CA TYR A 133 -3.01 4.53 -3.99
C TYR A 133 -4.29 4.55 -3.16
N THR A 134 -4.21 4.39 -1.84
CA THR A 134 -5.38 4.42 -0.95
C THR A 134 -6.01 5.81 -0.91
N SER A 135 -5.19 6.87 -0.89
CA SER A 135 -5.67 8.25 -1.03
C SER A 135 -6.43 8.49 -2.34
N LEU A 136 -5.92 7.98 -3.47
CA LEU A 136 -6.59 8.05 -4.76
C LEU A 136 -7.89 7.22 -4.79
N TYR A 137 -7.89 6.02 -4.19
CA TYR A 137 -9.08 5.20 -4.01
C TYR A 137 -10.19 5.99 -3.30
N PHE A 138 -9.88 6.61 -2.16
CA PHE A 138 -10.84 7.44 -1.44
C PHE A 138 -11.27 8.67 -2.23
N ALA A 139 -10.33 9.43 -2.80
CA ALA A 139 -10.64 10.65 -3.56
C ALA A 139 -11.53 10.38 -4.78
N ASN A 140 -11.40 9.20 -5.40
CA ASN A 140 -12.23 8.81 -6.54
C ASN A 140 -13.69 8.51 -6.17
N ARG A 141 -14.01 8.38 -4.87
CA ARG A 141 -15.39 8.13 -4.42
C ARG A 141 -16.20 9.42 -4.34
N ASN A 142 -17.49 9.31 -4.62
CA ASN A 142 -18.43 10.44 -4.61
C ASN A 142 -18.87 10.86 -3.20
N ASP A 143 -18.85 9.93 -2.25
CA ASP A 143 -19.16 10.16 -0.84
C ASP A 143 -17.96 10.69 -0.03
N VAL A 144 -16.76 10.70 -0.62
CA VAL A 144 -15.57 11.31 -0.02
C VAL A 144 -15.40 12.73 -0.54
N GLN A 145 -15.46 13.69 0.37
CA GLN A 145 -15.35 15.13 0.07
C GLN A 145 -13.91 15.60 -0.03
N LYS A 146 -13.04 15.11 0.87
CA LYS A 146 -11.64 15.49 0.95
C LYS A 146 -10.82 14.41 1.64
N VAL A 147 -9.56 14.28 1.25
CA VAL A 147 -8.58 13.37 1.86
C VAL A 147 -7.38 14.19 2.35
N TYR A 148 -6.99 13.99 3.60
CA TYR A 148 -5.80 14.55 4.21
C TYR A 148 -4.77 13.43 4.39
N SER A 149 -3.67 13.48 3.65
CA SER A 149 -2.75 12.36 3.48
C SER A 149 -1.35 12.69 3.98
N TYR A 150 -0.76 11.78 4.75
CA TYR A 150 0.51 11.96 5.45
C TYR A 150 1.48 10.81 5.14
N GLU A 151 2.69 11.15 4.70
CA GLU A 151 3.77 10.18 4.43
C GLU A 151 5.11 10.75 4.93
N PRO A 152 5.77 10.13 5.92
CA PRO A 152 7.04 10.63 6.45
C PRO A 152 8.22 10.54 5.48
N PHE A 153 8.28 9.48 4.65
CA PHE A 153 9.46 9.22 3.82
C PHE A 153 9.39 10.02 2.52
N LYS A 154 10.42 10.84 2.27
CA LYS A 154 10.45 11.78 1.14
C LYS A 154 10.36 11.06 -0.19
N MET A 155 11.09 9.95 -0.35
CA MET A 155 11.07 9.19 -1.59
C MET A 155 9.69 8.59 -1.88
N THR A 156 9.04 7.98 -0.87
CA THR A 156 7.69 7.44 -1.01
C THR A 156 6.67 8.55 -1.28
N TYR A 157 6.81 9.69 -0.60
CA TYR A 157 5.97 10.86 -0.82
C TYR A 157 6.09 11.39 -2.25
N ASP A 158 7.31 11.45 -2.81
CA ASP A 158 7.54 11.88 -4.20
C ASP A 158 6.90 10.92 -5.21
N ASP A 159 6.98 9.62 -4.95
CA ASP A 159 6.27 8.62 -5.75
C ASP A 159 4.75 8.82 -5.69
N ALA A 160 4.21 9.17 -4.52
CA ALA A 160 2.81 9.55 -4.39
C ALA A 160 2.49 10.81 -5.19
N GLN A 161 3.35 11.83 -5.17
CA GLN A 161 3.18 13.04 -5.97
C GLN A 161 3.07 12.72 -7.47
N GLU A 162 3.94 11.87 -8.02
CA GLU A 162 3.85 11.43 -9.42
C GLU A 162 2.51 10.73 -9.72
N ASN A 163 2.02 9.89 -8.80
CA ASN A 163 0.70 9.26 -8.94
C ASN A 163 -0.45 10.28 -8.91
N PHE A 164 -0.40 11.28 -8.04
CA PHE A 164 -1.43 12.31 -8.00
C PHE A 164 -1.43 13.19 -9.26
N GLU A 165 -0.26 13.53 -9.79
CA GLU A 165 -0.11 14.29 -11.04
C GLU A 165 -0.69 13.53 -12.24
N LEU A 166 -0.60 12.19 -12.23
CA LEU A 166 -1.21 11.35 -13.26
C LEU A 166 -2.76 11.36 -13.21
N ASN A 167 -3.34 11.83 -12.09
CA ASN A 167 -4.79 11.84 -11.81
C ASN A 167 -5.33 13.25 -11.52
N ASN A 168 -5.03 14.21 -12.41
CA ASN A 168 -5.27 15.64 -12.24
C ASN A 168 -6.64 16.06 -11.66
N GLN A 169 -7.74 15.43 -12.09
CA GLN A 169 -9.08 15.77 -11.59
C GLN A 169 -9.32 15.24 -10.17
N ILE A 170 -8.78 14.08 -9.84
CA ILE A 170 -9.02 13.38 -8.57
C ILE A 170 -8.10 13.94 -7.48
N GLN A 171 -6.85 14.29 -7.82
CA GLN A 171 -5.90 14.85 -6.85
C GLN A 171 -6.37 16.17 -6.22
N ALA A 172 -7.31 16.89 -6.85
CA ALA A 172 -7.88 18.12 -6.30
C ALA A 172 -8.58 17.92 -4.94
N LYS A 173 -9.02 16.69 -4.63
CA LYS A 173 -9.58 16.33 -3.31
C LYS A 173 -8.53 15.95 -2.27
N VAL A 174 -7.26 15.86 -2.63
CA VAL A 174 -6.20 15.31 -1.75
C VAL A 174 -5.26 16.42 -1.30
N GLN A 175 -5.25 16.70 0.01
CA GLN A 175 -4.25 17.52 0.66
C GLN A 175 -3.13 16.62 1.20
N ARG A 176 -1.88 16.90 0.82
CA ARG A 176 -0.75 16.00 1.02
C ARG A 176 0.33 16.67 1.87
N GLN A 177 0.92 15.94 2.81
CA GLN A 177 2.00 16.44 3.64
C GLN A 177 3.12 15.40 3.78
N ASN A 178 4.37 15.81 3.56
CA ASN A 178 5.55 14.97 3.78
C ASN A 178 5.99 15.05 5.25
N VAL A 179 5.17 14.51 6.14
CA VAL A 179 5.42 14.39 7.57
C VAL A 179 4.76 13.12 8.07
N GLY A 180 5.32 12.50 9.11
CA GLY A 180 4.65 11.44 9.86
C GLY A 180 3.85 12.01 11.03
N LEU A 181 2.84 11.26 11.48
CA LEU A 181 2.14 11.57 12.74
C LEU A 181 2.70 10.66 13.84
N GLY A 182 2.94 11.22 15.03
CA GLY A 182 3.49 10.48 16.17
C GLY A 182 3.13 11.10 17.52
N LEU A 183 3.86 10.72 18.56
CA LEU A 183 3.57 11.15 19.93
C LEU A 183 3.84 12.64 20.16
N LYS A 184 4.84 13.21 19.50
CA LYS A 184 5.29 14.60 19.68
C LYS A 184 5.94 15.14 18.41
N ASN A 185 6.16 16.45 18.38
CA ASN A 185 6.90 17.08 17.30
C ASN A 185 8.39 16.77 17.47
N GLU A 186 8.99 16.06 16.52
CA GLU A 186 10.42 15.74 16.52
C GLU A 186 10.92 15.35 15.13
N ALA A 187 12.23 15.45 14.93
CA ALA A 187 12.91 14.84 13.79
C ALA A 187 13.63 13.59 14.28
N ILE A 188 13.45 12.47 13.58
CA ILE A 188 14.10 11.20 13.92
C ILE A 188 14.83 10.63 12.71
N GLU A 189 15.85 9.81 12.95
CA GLU A 189 16.49 8.99 11.92
C GLU A 189 15.92 7.58 11.98
N VAL A 190 15.52 7.06 10.82
CA VAL A 190 14.91 5.73 10.67
C VAL A 190 15.56 4.98 9.51
N GLU A 191 15.57 3.66 9.59
CA GLU A 191 15.97 2.82 8.46
C GLU A 191 14.88 2.80 7.40
N TYR A 192 15.28 3.00 6.15
CA TYR A 192 14.36 3.03 5.01
C TYR A 192 14.80 2.07 3.90
N SER A 193 13.84 1.32 3.36
CA SER A 193 14.00 0.47 2.18
C SER A 193 13.17 1.00 1.00
N THR A 194 13.86 1.26 -0.11
CA THR A 194 13.24 1.70 -1.38
C THR A 194 12.49 0.57 -2.10
N GLU A 195 12.82 -0.69 -1.81
CA GLU A 195 12.16 -1.87 -2.41
C GLU A 195 10.92 -2.33 -1.62
N LEU A 196 10.85 -2.05 -0.32
CA LEU A 196 9.80 -2.49 0.59
C LEU A 196 9.08 -1.29 1.23
N LYS A 197 8.49 -0.43 0.38
CA LYS A 197 7.94 0.86 0.82
C LYS A 197 6.85 0.75 1.88
N GLY A 198 6.00 -0.28 1.79
CA GLY A 198 4.97 -0.61 2.80
C GLY A 198 5.45 -1.62 3.84
N LYS A 199 6.69 -1.51 4.32
CA LYS A 199 7.23 -2.22 5.50
C LYS A 199 8.25 -1.38 6.29
N ASN A 200 8.30 -0.07 6.05
CA ASN A 200 9.28 0.81 6.67
C ASN A 200 8.79 1.22 8.06
N ASN A 201 9.35 0.57 9.08
CA ASN A 201 8.89 0.68 10.46
C ASN A 201 9.67 1.77 11.22
N THR A 202 8.98 2.64 11.96
CA THR A 202 9.62 3.66 12.82
C THR A 202 10.10 3.09 14.16
N GLN A 203 9.68 1.88 14.55
CA GLN A 203 9.85 1.37 15.91
C GLN A 203 10.84 0.21 16.07
N ASN A 204 11.51 -0.30 15.01
CA ASN A 204 12.53 -1.35 15.18
C ASN A 204 13.58 -1.36 14.05
N LEU A 205 14.84 -1.06 14.41
CA LEU A 205 16.03 -1.05 13.54
C LEU A 205 16.56 -2.46 13.15
N ASP A 206 16.01 -3.57 13.68
CA ASP A 206 16.73 -4.85 13.64
C ASP A 206 16.29 -5.89 12.58
N LEU A 207 15.36 -5.57 11.68
CA LEU A 207 14.71 -6.61 10.85
C LEU A 207 14.85 -6.50 9.31
N LEU A 208 15.60 -5.54 8.78
CA LEU A 208 15.77 -5.42 7.32
C LEU A 208 17.17 -5.84 6.87
N LYS A 209 17.46 -7.15 6.82
CA LYS A 209 18.69 -7.67 6.17
C LYS A 209 18.64 -7.57 4.63
N SER A 210 18.36 -6.39 4.07
CA SER A 210 18.42 -6.11 2.63
C SER A 210 19.60 -5.19 2.30
N LYS A 211 20.16 -5.32 1.08
CA LYS A 211 21.42 -4.68 0.66
C LYS A 211 21.31 -3.16 0.38
N SER A 212 20.19 -2.53 0.68
CA SER A 212 19.85 -1.15 0.32
C SER A 212 19.19 -0.41 1.50
N GLN A 213 19.83 -0.46 2.67
CA GLN A 213 19.45 0.34 3.84
C GLN A 213 20.16 1.70 3.78
N TYR A 214 19.39 2.79 3.88
CA TYR A 214 19.90 4.12 4.19
C TYR A 214 19.16 4.64 5.41
N HIS A 215 19.82 5.48 6.20
CA HIS A 215 19.15 6.23 7.25
C HIS A 215 18.51 7.45 6.60
N GLU A 216 17.21 7.65 6.84
CA GLU A 216 16.46 8.81 6.40
C GLU A 216 16.02 9.61 7.62
N SER A 217 16.18 10.94 7.57
CA SER A 217 15.63 11.82 8.58
C SER A 217 14.20 12.18 8.20
N ILE A 218 13.25 11.86 9.08
CA ILE A 218 11.83 12.16 8.90
C ILE A 218 11.36 13.14 9.97
N ASN A 219 10.38 13.95 9.62
CA ASN A 219 9.72 14.86 10.55
C ASN A 219 8.42 14.25 11.05
N LEU A 220 8.27 14.17 12.36
CA LEU A 220 7.05 13.78 13.04
C LEU A 220 6.36 15.02 13.62
N ILE A 221 5.03 15.05 13.51
CA ILE A 221 4.17 16.00 14.21
C ILE A 221 3.25 15.25 15.17
N ASN A 222 2.87 15.89 16.28
CA ASN A 222 1.98 15.31 17.26
C ASN A 222 0.62 14.98 16.60
N GLY A 223 0.25 13.69 16.61
CA GLY A 223 -0.90 13.17 15.89
C GLY A 223 -2.22 13.80 16.35
N ARG A 224 -2.44 13.90 17.66
CA ARG A 224 -3.62 14.57 18.24
C ARG A 224 -3.74 16.00 17.72
N ASN A 225 -2.70 16.80 17.84
CA ASN A 225 -2.74 18.21 17.47
C ASN A 225 -3.08 18.39 15.98
N GLU A 226 -2.49 17.60 15.09
CA GLU A 226 -2.77 17.70 13.66
C GLU A 226 -4.19 17.20 13.33
N ILE A 227 -4.64 16.07 13.92
CA ILE A 227 -6.00 15.55 13.72
C ILE A 227 -7.04 16.55 14.22
N GLU A 228 -6.88 17.08 15.43
CA GLU A 228 -7.79 18.09 16.01
C GLU A 228 -7.81 19.37 15.17
N LYS A 229 -6.65 19.80 14.63
CA LYS A 229 -6.57 20.95 13.72
C LYS A 229 -7.38 20.71 12.44
N VAL A 230 -7.17 19.58 11.75
CA VAL A 230 -7.90 19.24 10.52
C VAL A 230 -9.42 19.18 10.76
N ILE A 231 -9.83 18.59 11.88
CA ILE A 231 -11.24 18.51 12.27
C ILE A 231 -11.80 19.90 12.58
N THR A 232 -11.07 20.74 13.31
CA THR A 232 -11.51 22.10 13.67
C THR A 232 -11.72 22.97 12.43
N GLU A 233 -10.85 22.86 11.43
CA GLU A 233 -10.99 23.56 10.15
C GLU A 233 -12.23 23.10 9.33
N ASN A 234 -12.84 21.97 9.69
CA ASN A 234 -13.91 21.31 8.95
C ASN A 234 -15.02 20.76 9.87
N ILE A 235 -15.31 21.46 10.98
CA ILE A 235 -16.07 20.96 12.14
C ILE A 235 -17.49 20.42 11.83
N SER A 236 -18.08 20.78 10.68
CA SER A 236 -19.39 20.30 10.25
C SER A 236 -19.35 18.94 9.56
N ASN A 237 -18.17 18.37 9.33
CA ASN A 237 -18.00 17.13 8.59
C ASN A 237 -17.64 15.98 9.52
N GLU A 238 -17.89 14.77 9.03
CA GLU A 238 -17.49 13.54 9.70
C GLU A 238 -16.23 12.97 9.08
N PHE A 239 -15.48 12.24 9.90
CA PHE A 239 -14.14 11.79 9.56
C PHE A 239 -14.01 10.28 9.70
N VAL A 240 -13.37 9.68 8.70
CA VAL A 240 -12.82 8.34 8.76
C VAL A 240 -11.30 8.46 8.83
N LEU A 241 -10.69 7.86 9.86
CA LEU A 241 -9.24 7.82 10.01
C LEU A 241 -8.73 6.47 9.54
N LYS A 242 -7.88 6.49 8.51
CA LYS A 242 -7.10 5.32 8.10
C LYS A 242 -5.69 5.43 8.69
N LEU A 243 -5.26 4.39 9.38
CA LEU A 243 -3.94 4.26 10.00
C LEU A 243 -3.31 2.97 9.49
N ASP A 244 -2.29 3.11 8.68
CA ASP A 244 -1.43 2.01 8.25
C ASP A 244 -0.06 2.67 8.09
N CYS A 245 0.63 2.78 9.22
CA CYS A 245 1.86 3.55 9.38
C CYS A 245 2.95 2.70 10.04
N GLU A 246 2.91 1.39 9.77
CA GLU A 246 3.96 0.43 10.02
C GLU A 246 4.43 0.39 11.49
N GLY A 247 3.59 0.73 12.46
CA GLY A 247 3.90 0.70 13.90
C GLY A 247 3.65 2.02 14.64
N ALA A 248 3.50 3.15 13.95
CA ALA A 248 3.24 4.44 14.60
C ALA A 248 1.80 4.61 15.11
N GLU A 249 0.92 3.62 14.90
CA GLU A 249 -0.50 3.68 15.29
C GLU A 249 -0.64 3.91 16.80
N PHE A 250 0.20 3.22 17.59
CA PHE A 250 0.22 3.34 19.05
C PHE A 250 0.65 4.72 19.52
N ASP A 251 1.67 5.31 18.90
CA ASP A 251 2.15 6.64 19.28
C ASP A 251 1.12 7.73 18.96
N ILE A 252 0.41 7.59 17.84
CA ILE A 252 -0.70 8.46 17.47
C ILE A 252 -1.82 8.32 18.50
N PHE A 253 -2.20 7.11 18.88
CA PHE A 253 -3.23 6.88 19.92
C PHE A 253 -2.80 7.44 21.28
N ASN A 254 -1.56 7.22 21.67
CA ASN A 254 -0.98 7.73 22.91
C ASN A 254 -0.93 9.26 22.95
N SER A 255 -0.84 9.93 21.80
CA SER A 255 -0.89 11.38 21.73
C SER A 255 -2.23 11.97 22.23
N PHE A 256 -3.32 11.19 22.23
CA PHE A 256 -4.61 11.56 22.82
C PHE A 256 -4.64 11.39 24.36
N GLY A 257 -3.64 10.72 24.95
CA GLY A 257 -3.55 10.46 26.38
C GLY A 257 -4.81 9.77 26.92
N MET A 258 -5.31 10.21 28.07
CA MET A 258 -6.59 9.76 28.63
C MET A 258 -7.81 10.49 28.02
N GLY A 259 -7.60 11.46 27.14
CA GLY A 259 -8.67 12.23 26.50
C GLY A 259 -9.49 11.40 25.50
N SER A 260 -10.69 11.89 25.18
CA SER A 260 -11.54 11.27 24.17
C SER A 260 -11.14 11.67 22.75
N PHE A 261 -11.43 10.81 21.78
CA PHE A 261 -11.32 11.17 20.37
C PHE A 261 -12.39 12.21 20.00
N PRO A 262 -12.09 13.21 19.14
CA PRO A 262 -13.07 14.17 18.64
C PRO A 262 -14.34 13.48 18.13
N GLU A 263 -15.53 13.99 18.50
CA GLU A 263 -16.83 13.38 18.18
C GLU A 263 -17.06 13.20 16.67
N ASN A 264 -16.48 14.08 15.86
CA ASN A 264 -16.53 14.03 14.40
C ASN A 264 -15.88 12.78 13.78
N ILE A 265 -15.00 12.09 14.50
CA ILE A 265 -14.41 10.83 14.01
C ILE A 265 -15.44 9.72 14.18
N ILE A 266 -15.95 9.19 13.09
CA ILE A 266 -17.01 8.17 13.13
C ILE A 266 -16.49 6.78 12.82
N ALA A 267 -15.31 6.67 12.20
CA ALA A 267 -14.67 5.38 12.00
C ALA A 267 -13.14 5.44 12.02
N PHE A 268 -12.55 4.32 12.43
CA PHE A 268 -11.13 4.03 12.29
C PHE A 268 -10.95 2.77 11.44
N MET A 269 -9.96 2.81 10.55
CA MET A 269 -9.49 1.73 9.69
C MET A 269 -8.00 1.55 9.97
N ILE A 270 -7.63 0.53 10.74
CA ILE A 270 -6.27 0.43 11.29
C ILE A 270 -5.65 -0.89 10.83
N GLU A 271 -4.54 -0.82 10.11
CA GLU A 271 -3.63 -1.95 9.97
C GLU A 271 -2.58 -1.88 11.06
N TRP A 272 -2.52 -2.90 11.92
CA TRP A 272 -1.56 -2.95 13.02
C TRP A 272 -0.47 -3.97 12.72
N HIS A 273 0.73 -3.67 13.20
CA HIS A 273 1.94 -4.42 12.89
C HIS A 273 2.70 -4.81 14.16
N LYS A 274 3.06 -6.10 14.28
CA LYS A 274 3.96 -6.74 15.28
C LYS A 274 3.56 -6.65 16.75
N ASN A 275 2.81 -5.63 17.14
CA ASN A 275 2.37 -5.39 18.50
C ASN A 275 0.99 -6.02 18.74
N ASP A 276 0.70 -6.35 19.99
CA ASP A 276 -0.65 -6.74 20.42
C ASP A 276 -1.63 -5.58 20.15
N PRO A 277 -2.71 -5.77 19.37
CA PRO A 277 -3.68 -4.72 19.09
C PRO A 277 -4.54 -4.33 20.29
N GLN A 278 -4.52 -5.09 21.39
CA GLN A 278 -5.42 -4.89 22.53
C GLN A 278 -5.44 -3.45 23.09
N PRO A 279 -4.31 -2.72 23.24
CA PRO A 279 -4.34 -1.33 23.70
C PRO A 279 -5.10 -0.38 22.76
N LEU A 280 -5.03 -0.60 21.45
CA LEU A 280 -5.79 0.18 20.46
C LEU A 280 -7.29 -0.13 20.60
N ILE A 281 -7.62 -1.42 20.74
CA ILE A 281 -9.01 -1.90 20.91
C ILE A 281 -9.61 -1.31 22.18
N ASP A 282 -8.92 -1.39 23.31
CA ASP A 282 -9.40 -0.88 24.60
C ASP A 282 -9.62 0.65 24.55
N LYS A 283 -8.73 1.38 23.89
CA LYS A 283 -8.87 2.82 23.67
C LYS A 283 -10.10 3.14 22.81
N LEU A 284 -10.37 2.37 21.76
CA LEU A 284 -11.56 2.53 20.91
C LEU A 284 -12.84 2.21 21.68
N LEU A 285 -12.89 1.09 22.41
CA LEU A 285 -14.05 0.67 23.20
C LEU A 285 -14.40 1.69 24.29
N SER A 286 -13.39 2.20 25.00
CA SER A 286 -13.57 3.26 26.00
C SER A 286 -14.03 4.61 25.41
N ASN A 287 -13.95 4.77 24.08
CA ASN A 287 -14.44 5.92 23.34
C ASN A 287 -15.75 5.64 22.58
N ASN A 288 -16.49 4.61 23.01
CA ASN A 288 -17.80 4.21 22.49
C ASN A 288 -17.80 3.74 21.03
N PHE A 289 -16.66 3.29 20.51
CA PHE A 289 -16.63 2.61 19.20
C PHE A 289 -17.00 1.14 19.36
N LYS A 290 -17.72 0.60 18.37
CA LYS A 290 -17.84 -0.84 18.15
C LYS A 290 -16.64 -1.28 17.33
N VAL A 291 -15.95 -2.32 17.78
CA VAL A 291 -14.67 -2.74 17.20
C VAL A 291 -14.82 -4.14 16.59
N HIS A 292 -14.37 -4.27 15.34
CA HIS A 292 -14.15 -5.54 14.67
C HIS A 292 -12.65 -5.67 14.35
N CYS A 293 -12.00 -6.68 14.91
CA CYS A 293 -10.59 -6.97 14.67
C CYS A 293 -10.47 -8.31 13.94
N THR A 294 -9.73 -8.33 12.84
CA THR A 294 -9.40 -9.53 12.06
C THR A 294 -7.91 -9.65 11.90
N SER A 295 -7.38 -10.86 11.84
CA SER A 295 -5.96 -11.09 11.70
C SER A 295 -5.68 -12.40 10.98
N ASN A 296 -4.70 -12.36 10.08
CA ASN A 296 -4.21 -13.54 9.35
C ASN A 296 -2.94 -14.12 9.98
N SER A 297 -2.30 -13.41 10.93
CA SER A 297 -1.13 -13.86 11.67
C SER A 297 -0.96 -13.06 12.97
N SER A 298 -0.17 -13.56 13.92
CA SER A 298 0.13 -12.82 15.16
C SER A 298 0.90 -11.51 14.94
N GLU A 299 1.34 -11.22 13.72
CA GLU A 299 2.20 -10.06 13.41
C GLU A 299 1.50 -8.98 12.58
N ILE A 300 0.32 -9.25 12.03
CA ILE A 300 -0.44 -8.26 11.26
C ILE A 300 -1.94 -8.52 11.34
N GLY A 301 -2.71 -7.44 11.36
CA GLY A 301 -4.15 -7.53 11.29
C GLY A 301 -4.81 -6.18 11.07
N TYR A 302 -6.13 -6.22 10.97
CA TYR A 302 -6.96 -5.08 10.63
C TYR A 302 -8.00 -4.83 11.72
N ILE A 303 -8.19 -3.57 12.09
CA ILE A 303 -9.27 -3.11 12.97
C ILE A 303 -10.17 -2.16 12.18
N LEU A 304 -11.45 -2.50 12.11
CA LEU A 304 -12.51 -1.57 11.77
C LEU A 304 -13.25 -1.18 13.04
N ALA A 305 -13.28 0.10 13.36
CA ALA A 305 -14.04 0.61 14.50
C ALA A 305 -15.01 1.70 14.06
N MET A 306 -16.26 1.66 14.51
CA MET A 306 -17.32 2.58 14.09
C MET A 306 -18.22 3.01 15.25
N ARG A 307 -18.80 4.21 15.18
CA ARG A 307 -19.85 4.68 16.09
C ARG A 307 -20.99 5.39 15.36
#